data_AF-A0A355T898-F1
#
_entry.id   AF-A0A355T898-F1
#
_cell.length_a   1.000
_cell.length_b   1.000
_cell.length_c   1.000
_cell.angle_alpha   90.00
_cell.angle_beta   90.00
_cell.angle_gamma   90.00
#
_symmetry.space_group_name_H-M   'P 1'
#
loop_
_entity.id
_entity.type
_entity.pdbx_description
1 polymer ?
#
loop_
_entity_poly.entity_id
_entity_poly.type
_entity_poly.pdbx_seq_one_letter_code
_entity_poly.pdbx_strand_id
1 'polypeptide(L)' 'IWTSINLANLHKNVLPTRERADLVLRKGQDHAIRDVYLRKL' A
#
# COMPACT_ATOMS: atom_id res chain seq x y z
N ILE A 1 -8.09 -18.54 0.69
CA ILE A 1 -7.15 -17.75 1.54
C ILE A 1 -6.98 -16.33 1.00
N TRP A 2 -6.41 -16.11 -0.20
CA TRP A 2 -6.15 -14.74 -0.68
C TRP A 2 -7.41 -13.86 -0.79
N THR A 3 -8.38 -14.23 -1.62
CA THR A 3 -9.59 -13.43 -1.84
C THR A 3 -10.46 -13.29 -0.59
N SER A 4 -10.64 -14.39 0.15
CA SER A 4 -11.53 -14.42 1.31
C SER A 4 -10.96 -13.81 2.58
N ILE A 5 -9.63 -13.79 2.75
CA ILE A 5 -8.97 -13.33 3.98
C ILE A 5 -8.10 -12.10 3.68
N ASN A 6 -7.07 -12.25 2.85
CA ASN A 6 -6.06 -11.19 2.68
C ASN A 6 -6.57 -9.99 1.89
N LEU A 7 -7.36 -10.21 0.83
CA LEU A 7 -7.94 -9.11 0.05
C LEU A 7 -8.97 -8.33 0.88
N ALA A 8 -9.84 -9.04 1.61
CA ALA A 8 -10.79 -8.42 2.52
C ALA A 8 -10.07 -7.60 3.61
N ASN A 9 -9.01 -8.14 4.21
CA ASN A 9 -8.19 -7.42 5.19
C ASN A 9 -7.48 -6.20 4.58
N LEU A 10 -6.94 -6.35 3.36
CA LEU A 10 -6.29 -5.26 2.63
C LEU A 10 -7.26 -4.08 2.47
N HIS A 11 -8.48 -4.32 2.00
CA HIS A 11 -9.44 -3.25 1.74
C HIS A 11 -10.03 -2.66 3.02
N LYS A 12 -10.34 -3.50 4.02
CA LYS A 12 -11.03 -3.06 5.23
C LYS A 12 -10.10 -2.43 6.27
N ASN A 13 -8.87 -2.90 6.38
CA ASN A 13 -8.01 -2.61 7.53
C ASN A 13 -6.65 -1.99 7.14
N VAL A 14 -6.03 -2.44 6.04
CA VAL A 14 -4.66 -2.01 5.68
C VAL A 14 -4.66 -0.78 4.76
N LEU A 15 -5.36 -0.83 3.62
CA LEU A 15 -5.38 0.25 2.65
C LEU A 15 -5.88 1.59 3.23
N PRO A 16 -6.89 1.64 4.13
CA PRO A 16 -7.33 2.89 4.76
C PRO A 16 -6.26 3.60 5.60
N THR A 17 -5.20 2.91 6.02
CA THR A 17 -4.12 3.53 6.81
C THR A 17 -2.99 4.10 5.95
N ARG A 18 -3.03 3.90 4.62
CA ARG A 18 -1.99 4.36 3.67
C ARG A 18 -1.66 5.85 3.80
N GLU A 19 -2.66 6.70 4.03
CA GLU A 19 -2.49 8.16 4.12
C GLU A 19 -1.81 8.63 5.41
N ARG A 20 -1.67 7.74 6.40
CA ARG A 20 -0.96 8.01 7.65
C ARG A 20 0.55 7.81 7.53
N ALA A 21 1.02 7.13 6.47
CA ALA A 21 2.44 6.89 6.27
C ALA A 21 3.18 8.19 5.93
N ASP A 22 4.45 8.27 6.33
CA ASP A 22 5.36 9.36 5.92
C ASP A 22 5.98 9.10 4.54
N LEU A 23 6.17 7.81 4.20
CA LEU A 23 6.71 7.35 2.93
C LEU A 23 5.83 6.25 2.34
N VAL A 24 5.42 6.40 1.08
CA VAL A 24 4.70 5.38 0.32
C VAL A 24 5.50 5.01 -0.92
N LEU A 25 5.84 3.71 -1.05
CA LEU A 25 6.54 3.15 -2.20
C LEU A 25 5.55 2.36 -3.07
N ARG A 26 5.44 2.69 -4.36
CA ARG A 26 4.60 1.95 -5.30
C ARG A 26 5.46 1.03 -6.15
N LYS A 27 5.18 -0.28 -6.06
CA LYS A 27 5.86 -1.32 -6.83
C LYS A 27 5.24 -1.48 -8.23
N GLY A 28 6.09 -1.74 -9.23
CA GLY A 28 5.73 -2.26 -10.54
C GLY A 28 5.53 -3.77 -10.54
N GLN A 29 5.17 -4.33 -11.70
CA GLN A 29 4.94 -5.77 -11.88
C GLN A 29 6.19 -6.63 -11.66
N ASP A 30 7.36 -6.04 -11.91
CA ASP A 30 8.71 -6.60 -11.72
C ASP A 30 9.28 -6.33 -10.32
N HIS A 31 8.45 -5.85 -9.40
CA HIS A 31 8.82 -5.43 -8.04
C HIS A 31 9.72 -4.20 -7.94
N ALA A 32 10.13 -3.58 -9.05
CA ALA A 32 10.85 -2.31 -9.04
C ALA A 32 9.96 -1.21 -8.46
N ILE A 33 10.54 -0.25 -7.73
CA ILE A 33 9.82 0.93 -7.27
C ILE A 33 9.62 1.88 -8.45
N ARG A 34 8.38 2.26 -8.72
CA ARG A 34 8.03 3.19 -9.81
C ARG A 34 7.71 4.59 -9.30
N ASP A 35 7.01 4.67 -8.18
CA ASP A 35 6.63 5.95 -7.58
C ASP A 35 7.03 5.98 -6.10
N VAL A 36 7.49 7.15 -5.65
CA VAL A 36 7.84 7.44 -4.25
C VAL A 36 7.07 8.69 -3.83
N TYR A 37 6.26 8.57 -2.77
CA TYR A 37 5.55 9.69 -2.18
C TYR A 37 6.09 9.94 -0.77
N LEU A 38 6.60 11.14 -0.53
CA LEU A 38 7.09 11.59 0.77
C LEU A 38 6.19 12.71 1.30
N ARG A 39 5.76 12.60 2.56
CA ARG A 39 5.02 13.66 3.24
C ARG A 39 5.90 14.91 3.33
N LYS A 40 5.35 16.07 2.97
CA LYS A 40 5.99 17.36 3.23
C LYS A 40 5.81 17.69 4.72
N LEU A 41 6.89 18.11 5.37
CA LEU A 41 6.87 18.62 6.74
C LEU A 41 6.38 20.07 6.77
#